data_AF-A0A497Q989-F1
#
_entry.id   AF-A0A497Q989-F1
#
_cell.length_a   1.000
_cell.length_b   1.000
_cell.length_c   1.000
_cell.angle_alpha   90.00
_cell.angle_beta   90.00
_cell.angle_gamma   90.00
#
_symmetry.space_group_name_H-M   'P 1'
#
loop_
_entity.id
_entity.type
_entity.pdbx_description
1 polymer ?
#
loop_
_entity_poly.entity_id
_entity_poly.type
_entity_poly.pdbx_seq_one_letter_code
_entity_poly.pdbx_strand_id
1 'polypeptide(L)'
;MTREVDPTKIAITWQEPAMLQVGKSGLTEGLVKETLRLLKKHRYIKVRMLRSSLEEDSKASIIEELVTKCSATLAGIRGNTAVIYRLR
;
A
#
# COMPACT_ATOMS: atom_id res chain seq x y z
N MET A 1 -14.46 -9.93 -17.43
CA MET A 1 -13.26 -10.70 -17.02
C MET A 1 -12.82 -10.18 -15.66
N THR A 2 -13.28 -10.81 -14.59
CA THR A 2 -12.87 -10.47 -13.21
C THR A 2 -11.46 -11.05 -13.03
N ARG A 3 -10.44 -10.20 -12.87
CA ARG A 3 -9.10 -10.67 -12.53
C ARG A 3 -9.10 -11.12 -11.08
N GLU A 4 -8.73 -12.38 -10.84
CA GLU A 4 -8.56 -12.93 -9.50
C GLU A 4 -7.21 -12.55 -8.90
N VAL A 5 -7.13 -12.64 -7.57
CA VAL A 5 -5.92 -12.34 -6.82
C VAL A 5 -4.88 -13.43 -7.05
N ASP A 6 -3.73 -13.05 -7.59
CA ASP A 6 -2.58 -13.94 -7.74
C ASP A 6 -1.73 -13.97 -6.44
N PRO A 7 -1.72 -15.08 -5.67
CA PRO A 7 -0.93 -15.20 -4.44
C PRO A 7 0.58 -15.16 -4.71
N THR A 8 1.03 -15.62 -5.88
CA THR A 8 2.45 -15.58 -6.28
C THR A 8 2.91 -14.14 -6.45
N LYS A 9 2.08 -13.28 -7.05
CA LYS A 9 2.37 -11.85 -7.18
C LYS A 9 2.47 -11.16 -5.82
N ILE A 10 1.59 -11.50 -4.87
CA ILE A 10 1.68 -10.99 -3.51
C ILE A 10 3.02 -11.43 -2.88
N ALA A 11 3.39 -12.70 -3.00
CA ALA A 11 4.64 -13.23 -2.45
C ALA A 11 5.88 -12.54 -3.03
N ILE A 12 5.94 -12.31 -4.34
CA ILE A 12 7.02 -11.57 -5.00
C ILE A 12 7.07 -10.12 -4.49
N THR A 13 5.92 -9.45 -4.41
CA THR A 13 5.84 -8.03 -3.98
C THR A 13 6.36 -7.82 -2.56
N TRP A 14 6.26 -8.84 -1.69
CA TRP A 14 6.87 -8.80 -0.37
C TRP A 14 8.40 -8.72 -0.40
N GLN A 15 9.05 -9.37 -1.37
CA GLN A 15 10.50 -9.42 -1.50
C GLN A 15 11.08 -8.19 -2.21
N GLU A 16 10.33 -7.58 -3.13
CA GLU A 16 10.70 -6.36 -3.84
C GLU A 16 10.91 -5.17 -2.89
N PRO A 17 11.71 -4.14 -3.22
CA PRO A 17 11.79 -2.92 -2.41
C PRO A 17 10.43 -2.20 -2.32
N ALA A 18 10.20 -1.48 -1.21
CA ALA A 18 8.96 -0.70 -1.09
C ALA A 18 8.94 0.43 -2.12
N MET A 19 7.88 0.49 -2.90
CA MET A 19 7.70 1.42 -4.02
C MET A 19 7.25 2.81 -3.53
N LEU A 20 6.69 2.86 -2.32
CA LEU A 20 6.19 4.08 -1.69
C LEU A 20 6.56 4.09 -0.21
N GLN A 21 6.84 5.27 0.34
CA GLN A 21 7.06 5.46 1.78
C GLN A 21 6.13 6.54 2.33
N VAL A 22 5.46 6.23 3.45
CA VAL A 22 4.61 7.17 4.19
C VAL A 22 5.46 7.76 5.32
N GLY A 23 5.69 9.08 5.25
CA GLY A 23 6.46 9.83 6.24
C GLY A 23 5.59 10.45 7.32
N LYS A 24 6.17 11.37 8.11
CA LYS A 24 5.51 12.05 9.23
C LYS A 24 4.21 12.78 8.85
N SER A 25 4.15 13.32 7.64
CA SER A 25 2.98 14.02 7.11
C SER A 25 1.80 13.11 6.77
N GLY A 26 1.93 11.79 6.95
CA GLY A 26 0.86 10.83 6.73
C GLY A 26 0.39 10.78 5.27
N LEU A 27 -0.93 10.67 5.08
CA LEU A 27 -1.57 10.58 3.77
C LEU A 27 -1.86 11.95 3.17
N THR A 28 -0.88 12.50 2.46
CA THR A 28 -1.10 13.70 1.64
C THR A 28 -1.80 13.37 0.33
N GLU A 29 -2.46 14.35 -0.30
CA GLU A 29 -3.07 14.15 -1.61
C GLU A 29 -2.06 13.72 -2.69
N GLY A 30 -0.83 14.25 -2.62
CA GLY A 30 0.25 13.86 -3.52
C GLY A 30 0.61 12.38 -3.38
N LEU A 31 0.65 11.89 -2.13
CA LEU A 31 0.90 10.47 -1.86
C LEU A 31 -0.23 9.58 -2.40
N VAL A 32 -1.49 9.99 -2.25
CA VAL A 32 -2.65 9.26 -2.79
C VAL A 32 -2.59 9.21 -4.32
N LYS A 33 -2.32 10.35 -4.98
CA LYS A 33 -2.17 10.42 -6.44
C LYS A 33 -1.04 9.53 -6.94
N GLU A 34 0.09 9.52 -6.26
CA GLU A 34 1.22 8.66 -6.60
C GLU A 34 0.89 7.18 -6.39
N THR A 35 0.20 6.84 -5.30
CA THR A 35 -0.27 5.48 -5.03
C THR A 35 -1.19 4.98 -6.15
N LEU A 36 -2.14 5.81 -6.58
CA LEU A 36 -3.03 5.50 -7.71
C LEU A 36 -2.24 5.27 -9.02
N ARG A 37 -1.21 6.08 -9.29
CA ARG A 37 -0.35 5.93 -10.46
C ARG A 37 0.42 4.60 -10.43
N LEU A 38 0.99 4.26 -9.27
CA LEU A 38 1.74 3.01 -9.08
C LEU A 38 0.83 1.78 -9.17
N LEU A 39 -0.37 1.83 -8.57
CA LEU A 39 -1.36 0.76 -8.66
C LEU A 39 -1.80 0.52 -10.11
N LYS A 40 -2.01 1.57 -10.91
CA LYS A 40 -2.31 1.43 -12.35
C LYS A 40 -1.18 0.74 -13.12
N LYS A 41 0.08 1.05 -12.78
CA LYS A 41 1.26 0.53 -13.48
C LYS A 41 1.63 -0.91 -13.06
N HIS A 42 1.62 -1.19 -11.75
CA HIS A 42 2.17 -2.42 -11.18
C HIS A 42 1.11 -3.40 -10.65
N ARG A 43 -0.12 -2.93 -10.42
CA ARG A 43 -1.26 -3.66 -9.82
C ARG A 43 -1.08 -4.11 -8.37
N TYR A 44 0.14 -4.49 -7.98
CA TYR A 44 0.56 -4.85 -6.63
C TYR A 44 1.72 -3.97 -6.23
N ILE A 45 1.66 -3.36 -5.06
CA ILE A 45 2.75 -2.49 -4.56
C ILE A 45 3.00 -2.75 -3.08
N LYS A 46 4.26 -2.63 -2.68
CA LYS A 46 4.65 -2.59 -1.28
C LYS A 46 4.82 -1.15 -0.81
N VAL A 47 4.11 -0.78 0.24
CA VAL A 47 4.18 0.52 0.90
C VAL A 47 4.90 0.35 2.24
N ARG A 48 5.75 1.30 2.61
CA ARG A 48 6.46 1.33 3.89
C ARG A 48 6.06 2.55 4.70
N MET A 49 5.72 2.36 5.96
CA MET A 49 5.50 3.45 6.91
C MET A 49 6.80 3.72 7.66
N LEU A 50 7.23 4.98 7.73
CA LEU A 50 8.43 5.35 8.46
C LEU A 50 8.15 5.32 9.97
N ARG A 51 9.14 4.90 10.75
CA ARG A 51 8.99 4.78 12.21
C ARG A 51 8.63 6.11 12.88
N SER A 52 9.03 7.20 12.25
CA SER A 52 8.83 8.55 12.74
C SER A 52 7.41 9.09 12.55
N SER A 53 6.54 8.39 11.82
CA SER A 53 5.15 8.77 11.58
C SER A 53 4.17 8.06 12.53
N LEU A 54 4.65 7.51 13.65
CA LEU A 54 3.95 6.51 14.45
C LEU A 54 3.61 7.01 15.85
N GLU A 55 2.33 7.24 16.11
CA GLU A 55 1.71 6.65 17.30
C GLU A 55 1.17 5.27 16.89
N GLU A 56 1.34 4.24 17.73
CA GLU A 56 1.15 2.83 17.32
C GLU A 56 -0.26 2.50 16.83
N ASP A 57 -1.29 3.18 17.36
CA ASP A 57 -2.69 3.04 16.96
C ASP A 57 -3.02 3.60 15.56
N SER A 58 -2.08 4.29 14.90
CA SER A 58 -2.33 4.98 13.63
C SER A 58 -2.02 4.16 12.37
N LYS A 59 -1.27 3.05 12.45
CA LYS A 59 -0.76 2.35 11.24
C LYS A 59 -1.85 1.67 10.43
N ALA A 60 -2.69 0.88 11.10
CA ALA A 60 -3.79 0.18 10.46
C ALA A 60 -4.76 1.18 9.86
N SER A 61 -5.11 2.23 10.62
CA SER A 61 -5.97 3.33 10.19
C SER A 61 -5.44 4.05 8.95
N ILE A 62 -4.14 4.39 8.91
CA ILE A 62 -3.50 4.99 7.73
C ILE A 62 -3.59 4.06 6.52
N ILE A 63 -3.37 2.76 6.69
CA ILE A 63 -3.46 1.81 5.58
C ILE A 63 -4.89 1.66 5.09
N GLU A 64 -5.85 1.53 6.01
CA GLU A 64 -7.27 1.44 5.68
C GLU A 64 -7.74 2.68 4.94
N GLU A 65 -7.34 3.87 5.40
CA GLU A 65 -7.63 5.13 4.74
C GLU A 65 -7.00 5.19 3.33
N LEU A 66 -5.74 4.77 3.18
CA LEU A 66 -5.06 4.73 1.88
C LEU A 66 -5.76 3.79 0.90
N VAL A 67 -6.09 2.59 1.37
CA VAL A 67 -6.78 1.55 0.59
C VAL A 67 -8.16 2.04 0.17
N THR A 68 -8.89 2.70 1.08
CA THR A 68 -10.20 3.30 0.81
C THR A 68 -10.11 4.41 -0.24
N LYS A 69 -9.21 5.39 -0.05
CA LYS A 69 -9.00 6.50 -1.00
C LYS A 69 -8.54 6.01 -2.37
N CYS A 70 -7.78 4.92 -2.43
CA CYS A 70 -7.27 4.38 -3.69
C CYS A 70 -8.20 3.32 -4.33
N SER A 71 -9.31 2.98 -3.68
CA SER A 71 -10.16 1.82 -4.06
C SER A 71 -9.33 0.55 -4.32
N ALA A 72 -8.37 0.31 -3.43
CA ALA A 72 -7.47 -0.83 -3.48
C ALA A 72 -7.95 -1.92 -2.49
N THR A 73 -7.15 -2.97 -2.34
CA THR A 73 -7.36 -4.02 -1.34
C THR A 73 -6.05 -4.28 -0.61
N LEU A 74 -6.13 -4.50 0.70
CA LEU A 74 -4.99 -4.86 1.54
C LEU A 74 -4.73 -6.37 1.45
N ALA A 75 -3.54 -6.76 1.01
CA ALA A 75 -3.11 -8.16 1.07
C ALA A 75 -2.59 -8.55 2.47
N GLY A 76 -2.02 -7.59 3.19
CA GLY A 76 -1.56 -7.78 4.57
C GLY A 76 -0.52 -6.76 5.00
N ILE A 77 -0.19 -6.77 6.29
CA ILE A 77 0.80 -5.90 6.94
C ILE A 77 1.89 -6.78 7.55
N ARG A 78 3.16 -6.41 7.35
CA ARG A 78 4.34 -7.05 7.96
C ARG A 78 5.29 -5.97 8.48
N GLY A 79 5.42 -5.89 9.81
CA GLY A 79 6.22 -4.86 10.48
C GLY A 79 5.72 -3.45 10.12
N ASN A 80 6.57 -2.67 9.48
CA ASN A 80 6.25 -1.32 9.00
C ASN A 80 5.89 -1.28 7.50
N THR A 81 5.66 -2.43 6.86
CA THR A 81 5.31 -2.51 5.44
C THR A 81 3.96 -3.16 5.23
N ALA A 82 3.33 -2.84 4.11
CA ALA A 82 2.10 -3.47 3.68
C ALA A 82 2.09 -3.67 2.17
N VAL A 83 1.42 -4.74 1.73
CA VAL A 83 1.17 -4.97 0.31
C VAL A 83 -0.29 -4.64 0.04
N ILE A 84 -0.51 -3.76 -0.92
CA ILE A 84 -1.84 -3.40 -1.41
C ILE A 84 -1.91 -3.66 -2.91
N TYR A 85 -3.11 -3.94 -3.40
CA TYR A 85 -3.32 -4.23 -4.81
C TYR A 85 -4.65 -3.70 -5.32
N ARG A 86 -4.75 -3.55 -6.65
CA ARG A 86 -5.98 -3.19 -7.35
C ARG A 86 -5.99 -3.89 -8.70
N LEU A 87 -7.02 -4.72 -8.92
CA LEU A 87 -7.12 -5.59 -10.12
C LEU A 87 -8.01 -5.01 -11.23
N ARG A 88 -8.47 -3.77 -11.08
CA ARG A 88 -9.24 -3.01 -12.06
C ARG A 88 -8.34 -2.20 -12.98
#